data_AF-A0A535GQP0-F1
#
_entry.id   AF-A0A535GQP0-F1
#
_cell.length_a   1.000
_cell.length_b   1.000
_cell.length_c   1.000
_cell.angle_alpha   90.00
_cell.angle_beta   90.00
_cell.angle_gamma   90.00
#
_symmetry.space_group_name_H-M   'P 1'
#
loop_
_entity.id
_entity.type
_entity.pdbx_description
1 polymer ?
#
loop_
_entity_poly.entity_id
_entity_poly.type
_entity_poly.pdbx_seq_one_letter_code
_entity_poly.pdbx_strand_id
1 'polypeptide(L)'
;MQLSPHQTERFYRIWFALFHYVNEQRQLVPRLPDVPTEGSISPPDAFKLRNALWADDTLRERFIATNPAGLPAADLAVVESWRYRLAGTFFIVRHLKKFSVFLVDQPLEHAYGVLGLVSPIEEIVGPVLPLLVQAVLLPFEGQIIYDSLLQPYTVTFGANIRHRLNETYRTIQEREGITTTLEPTNVPINLNEVRGTVLARNAKILNAFRRDLARRGLSTNMVEQHASNIENFAQKWLLAQDIPRGLLDMKLADVQTYLDSPGNKANTTSFKRFVRFLIETGRVDYEQAVPMRDFLQHVRA
;
A
#
# COMPACT_ATOMS: atom_id res chain seq x y z
N MET A 1 8.95 15.10 -1.15
CA MET A 1 8.30 13.85 -0.66
C MET A 1 8.84 13.49 0.72
N GLN A 2 8.72 14.42 1.66
CA GLN A 2 9.26 14.31 3.01
C GLN A 2 8.36 15.09 3.97
N LEU A 3 8.52 14.86 5.26
CA LEU A 3 7.85 15.62 6.30
C LEU A 3 8.23 17.10 6.26
N SER A 4 7.32 17.97 6.74
CA SER A 4 7.66 19.37 6.99
C SER A 4 8.69 19.50 8.12
N PRO A 5 9.47 20.59 8.20
CA PRO A 5 10.46 20.77 9.26
C PRO A 5 9.90 20.59 10.68
N HIS A 6 8.70 21.14 10.95
CA HIS A 6 8.04 20.98 12.25
C HIS A 6 7.65 19.52 12.55
N GLN A 7 7.16 18.80 11.55
CA GLN A 7 6.85 17.37 11.69
C GLN A 7 8.11 16.53 11.95
N THR A 8 9.20 16.83 11.25
CA THR A 8 10.49 16.16 11.42
C THR A 8 11.07 16.41 12.81
N GLU A 9 11.06 17.66 13.28
CA GLU A 9 11.49 18.02 14.63
C GLU A 9 10.67 17.28 15.69
N ARG A 10 9.34 17.27 15.54
CA ARG A 10 8.43 16.53 16.42
C ARG A 10 8.74 15.04 16.44
N PHE A 11 8.95 14.41 15.27
CA PHE A 11 9.34 13.00 15.19
C PHE A 11 10.62 12.72 15.97
N TYR A 12 11.69 13.48 15.73
CA TYR A 12 12.97 13.24 16.41
C TYR A 12 12.93 13.52 17.91
N ARG A 13 12.16 14.51 18.37
CA ARG A 13 11.94 14.72 19.81
C ARG A 13 11.34 13.48 20.47
N ILE A 14 10.29 12.92 19.87
CA ILE A 14 9.62 11.72 20.38
C ILE A 14 10.53 10.49 20.28
N TRP A 15 11.15 10.29 19.12
CA TRP A 15 12.03 9.15 18.83
C TRP A 15 13.22 9.10 19.79
N PHE A 16 13.84 10.25 20.05
CA PHE A 16 14.97 10.35 20.95
C PHE A 16 14.59 10.10 22.42
N ALA A 17 13.47 10.66 22.87
CA ALA A 17 12.95 10.38 24.21
C ALA A 17 12.68 8.88 24.43
N LEU A 18 12.14 8.20 23.41
CA LEU A 18 11.92 6.76 23.46
C LEU A 18 13.23 5.97 23.49
N PHE A 19 14.23 6.38 22.70
CA PHE A 19 15.56 5.77 22.72
C PHE A 19 16.27 5.91 24.08
N HIS A 20 16.16 7.07 24.73
CA HIS A 20 16.64 7.23 26.10
C HIS A 20 15.99 6.24 27.06
N TYR A 21 14.66 6.18 27.04
CA TYR A 21 13.94 5.25 27.90
C TYR A 21 14.35 3.80 27.65
N VAL A 22 14.43 3.36 26.39
CA VAL A 22 14.89 2.01 26.03
C VAL A 22 16.30 1.77 26.58
N ASN A 23 17.20 2.74 26.45
CA ASN A 23 18.56 2.62 26.95
C ASN A 23 18.65 2.60 28.48
N GLU A 24 17.80 3.34 29.19
CA GLU A 24 17.70 3.27 30.65
C GLU A 24 17.26 1.87 31.11
N GLN A 25 16.31 1.26 30.40
CA GLN A 25 15.79 -0.07 30.75
C GLN A 25 16.75 -1.21 30.37
N ARG A 26 17.57 -1.04 29.32
CA ARG A 26 18.34 -2.15 28.71
C ARG A 26 19.86 -1.95 28.73
N GLN A 27 20.35 -0.74 29.04
CA GLN A 27 21.77 -0.39 29.15
C GLN A 27 22.61 -0.83 27.92
N LEU A 28 22.11 -0.57 26.71
CA LEU A 28 22.69 -1.06 25.45
C LEU A 28 23.80 -0.16 24.89
N VAL A 29 23.71 1.14 25.18
CA VAL A 29 24.61 2.18 24.68
C VAL A 29 25.20 2.94 25.86
N PRO A 30 26.52 2.83 26.13
CA PRO A 30 27.13 3.42 27.33
C PRO A 30 27.08 4.95 27.41
N ARG A 31 27.01 5.64 26.27
CA ARG A 31 26.96 7.11 26.18
C ARG A 31 25.95 7.53 25.14
N LEU A 32 24.69 7.64 25.56
CA LEU A 32 23.66 8.28 24.76
C LEU A 32 23.64 9.77 25.12
N PRO A 33 23.78 10.70 24.17
CA PRO A 33 23.78 12.13 24.46
C PRO A 33 22.41 12.57 24.98
N ASP A 34 22.31 13.59 25.83
CA ASP A 34 21.03 14.00 26.43
C ASP A 34 20.11 14.79 25.49
N VAL A 35 20.66 15.35 24.40
CA VAL A 35 19.93 16.19 23.44
C VAL A 35 20.17 15.67 22.02
N PRO A 36 19.13 15.53 21.19
CA PRO A 36 19.30 15.12 19.81
C PRO A 36 19.94 16.25 19.01
N THR A 37 21.17 16.04 18.55
CA THR A 37 21.82 16.84 17.50
C THR A 37 22.04 15.97 16.25
N GLU A 38 22.31 16.61 15.11
CA GLU A 38 22.62 15.87 13.89
C GLU A 38 23.85 14.96 14.10
N GLY A 39 23.71 13.67 13.80
CA GLY A 39 24.76 12.67 14.04
C GLY A 39 25.00 12.30 15.50
N SER A 40 24.12 12.71 16.42
CA SER A 40 24.26 12.46 17.86
C SER A 40 24.32 10.98 18.26
N ILE A 41 23.66 10.10 17.50
CA ILE A 41 23.69 8.65 17.71
C ILE A 41 24.33 7.98 16.50
N SER A 42 25.34 7.14 16.76
CA SER A 42 25.96 6.34 15.71
C SER A 42 24.93 5.36 15.11
N PRO A 43 24.95 5.08 13.79
CA PRO A 43 24.01 4.12 13.22
C PRO A 43 24.02 2.74 13.93
N PRO A 44 25.18 2.15 14.30
CA PRO A 44 25.20 0.89 15.05
C PRO A 44 24.48 0.95 16.39
N ASP A 45 24.62 2.04 17.14
CA ASP A 45 23.96 2.20 18.44
C ASP A 45 22.46 2.47 18.28
N ALA A 46 22.07 3.26 17.28
CA ALA A 46 20.67 3.45 16.92
C ALA A 46 20.01 2.11 16.55
N PHE A 47 20.68 1.23 15.79
CA PHE A 47 20.19 -0.10 15.48
C PHE A 47 20.01 -0.99 16.72
N LYS A 48 20.93 -0.94 17.70
CA LYS A 48 20.78 -1.71 18.95
C LYS A 48 19.51 -1.29 19.71
N LEU A 49 19.32 0.01 19.89
CA LEU A 49 18.15 0.57 20.60
C LEU A 49 16.86 0.25 19.86
N ARG A 50 16.84 0.48 18.55
CA ARG A 50 15.70 0.18 17.66
C ARG A 50 15.31 -1.29 17.68
N ASN A 51 16.28 -2.20 17.59
CA ASN A 51 16.00 -3.63 17.62
C ASN A 51 15.44 -4.07 18.98
N ALA A 52 15.98 -3.55 20.08
CA ALA A 52 15.45 -3.83 21.41
C ALA A 52 14.02 -3.28 21.60
N LEU A 53 13.76 -2.08 21.12
CA LEU A 53 12.44 -1.46 21.15
C LEU A 53 11.40 -2.30 20.40
N TRP A 54 11.72 -2.74 19.18
CA TRP A 54 10.76 -3.48 18.35
C TRP A 54 10.63 -4.96 18.68
N ALA A 55 11.56 -5.54 19.44
CA ALA A 55 11.49 -6.89 19.96
C ALA A 55 10.61 -7.03 21.22
N ASP A 56 10.30 -5.93 21.90
CA ASP A 56 9.53 -5.94 23.14
C ASP A 56 8.58 -4.73 23.21
N ASP A 57 7.33 -4.94 22.79
CA ASP A 57 6.27 -3.91 22.80
C ASP A 57 6.01 -3.34 24.21
N THR A 58 6.33 -4.07 25.27
CA THR A 58 6.12 -3.60 26.65
C THR A 58 7.01 -2.41 27.00
N LEU A 59 8.12 -2.19 26.27
CA LEU A 59 8.95 -1.00 26.43
C LEU A 59 8.19 0.26 25.98
N ARG A 60 7.54 0.19 24.82
CA ARG A 60 6.71 1.28 24.28
C ARG A 60 5.51 1.55 25.18
N GLU A 61 4.83 0.50 25.63
CA GLU A 61 3.65 0.61 26.50
C GLU A 61 4.01 1.25 27.86
N ARG A 62 5.10 0.80 28.49
CA ARG A 62 5.56 1.39 29.75
C ARG A 62 6.05 2.82 29.57
N PHE A 63 6.74 3.14 28.47
CA PHE A 63 7.12 4.52 28.15
C PHE A 63 5.91 5.45 28.11
N ILE A 64 4.82 5.03 27.48
CA ILE A 64 3.58 5.80 27.41
C ILE A 64 2.94 5.94 28.81
N ALA A 65 2.89 4.85 29.58
CA ALA A 65 2.26 4.84 30.90
C ALA A 65 3.01 5.68 31.94
N THR A 66 4.36 5.67 31.92
CA THR A 66 5.16 6.43 32.89
C THR A 66 5.52 7.83 32.40
N ASN A 67 5.45 8.09 31.09
CA ASN A 67 5.79 9.35 30.43
C ASN A 67 7.03 10.06 31.03
N PRO A 68 8.19 9.40 31.04
CA PRO A 68 9.38 9.90 31.75
C PRO A 68 9.90 11.21 31.16
N ALA A 69 9.64 11.45 29.86
CA ALA A 69 10.06 12.65 29.14
C ALA A 69 9.03 13.79 29.20
N GLY A 70 7.91 13.62 29.92
CA GLY A 70 6.88 14.66 30.04
C GLY A 70 6.25 15.06 28.70
N LEU A 71 6.14 14.13 27.75
CA LEU A 71 5.60 14.40 26.42
C LEU A 71 4.11 14.79 26.50
N PRO A 72 3.65 15.73 25.64
CA PRO A 72 2.24 16.05 25.51
C PRO A 72 1.41 14.83 25.11
N ALA A 73 0.13 14.80 25.48
CA ALA A 73 -0.78 13.70 25.13
C ALA A 73 -0.84 13.43 23.61
N ALA A 74 -0.75 14.48 22.79
CA ALA A 74 -0.72 14.35 21.33
C ALA A 74 0.55 13.63 20.82
N ASP A 75 1.69 13.75 21.51
CA ASP A 75 2.94 13.06 21.18
C ASP A 75 2.90 11.60 21.66
N LEU A 76 2.34 11.36 22.85
CA LEU A 76 2.10 10.01 23.35
C LEU A 76 1.15 9.23 22.42
N ALA A 77 0.16 9.89 21.83
CA ALA A 77 -0.73 9.28 20.84
C ALA A 77 0.03 8.84 19.56
N VAL A 78 1.07 9.57 19.15
CA VAL A 78 1.95 9.15 18.05
C VAL A 78 2.73 7.90 18.43
N VAL A 79 3.28 7.83 19.65
CA VAL A 79 3.96 6.61 20.13
C VAL A 79 2.97 5.44 20.27
N GLU A 80 1.72 5.73 20.63
CA GLU A 80 0.67 4.73 20.70
C GLU A 80 0.34 4.13 19.33
N SER A 81 0.26 4.97 18.29
CA SER A 81 -0.04 4.52 16.93
C SER A 81 1.05 3.61 16.36
N TRP A 82 2.31 3.70 16.83
CA TRP A 82 3.41 2.81 16.42
C TRP A 82 3.21 1.33 16.75
N ARG A 83 2.15 0.96 17.49
CA ARG A 83 1.66 -0.42 17.57
C ARG A 83 1.23 -1.00 16.21
N TYR A 84 0.85 -0.15 15.26
CA TYR A 84 0.49 -0.53 13.88
C TYR A 84 1.69 -0.52 12.92
N ARG A 85 2.92 -0.45 13.44
CA ARG A 85 4.14 -0.49 12.62
C ARG A 85 4.19 -1.74 11.73
N LEU A 86 4.87 -1.61 10.60
CA LEU A 86 5.19 -2.75 9.73
C LEU A 86 6.70 -2.92 9.63
N ALA A 87 7.22 -3.97 10.26
CA ALA A 87 8.62 -4.35 10.17
C ALA A 87 8.79 -5.42 9.09
N GLY A 88 9.77 -5.27 8.20
CA GLY A 88 10.02 -6.27 7.19
C GLY A 88 11.02 -5.87 6.12
N THR A 89 11.01 -6.66 5.04
CA THR A 89 11.79 -6.41 3.84
C THR A 89 10.88 -5.86 2.75
N PHE A 90 11.33 -4.80 2.09
CA PHE A 90 10.56 -4.07 1.08
C PHE A 90 11.41 -3.79 -0.15
N PHE A 91 10.81 -3.84 -1.33
CA PHE A 91 11.35 -3.23 -2.53
C PHE A 91 10.91 -1.78 -2.63
N ILE A 92 11.86 -0.85 -2.68
CA ILE A 92 11.60 0.49 -3.17
C ILE A 92 11.56 0.40 -4.69
N VAL A 93 10.40 0.64 -5.29
CA VAL A 93 10.17 0.43 -6.73
C VAL A 93 9.97 1.71 -7.51
N ARG A 94 9.63 2.81 -6.84
CA ARG A 94 9.40 4.12 -7.49
C ARG A 94 9.49 5.28 -6.50
N HIS A 95 10.02 6.41 -6.96
CA HIS A 95 9.86 7.70 -6.29
C HIS A 95 8.78 8.52 -7.02
N LEU A 96 7.72 8.90 -6.30
CA LEU A 96 6.64 9.74 -6.82
C LEU A 96 6.72 11.14 -6.19
N LYS A 97 6.03 12.12 -6.78
CA LYS A 97 6.03 13.51 -6.28
C LYS A 97 5.68 13.61 -4.78
N LYS A 98 4.77 12.77 -4.30
CA LYS A 98 4.25 12.81 -2.91
C LYS A 98 5.03 11.91 -1.95
N PHE A 99 5.47 10.73 -2.39
CA PHE A 99 6.07 9.69 -1.54
C PHE A 99 6.90 8.71 -2.38
N SER A 100 7.70 7.88 -1.72
CA SER A 100 8.34 6.71 -2.34
C SER A 100 7.48 5.47 -2.14
N VAL A 101 7.47 4.56 -3.11
CA VAL A 101 6.66 3.34 -3.07
C VAL A 101 7.48 2.16 -2.57
N PHE A 102 7.05 1.59 -1.45
CA PHE A 102 7.59 0.39 -0.83
C PHE A 102 6.65 -0.78 -1.09
N LEU A 103 7.15 -1.84 -1.72
CA LEU A 103 6.43 -3.07 -2.02
C LEU A 103 6.90 -4.17 -1.08
N VAL A 104 5.98 -4.87 -0.41
CA VAL A 104 6.34 -5.97 0.52
C VAL A 104 6.98 -7.14 -0.25
N ASP A 105 8.07 -7.69 0.28
CA ASP A 105 8.73 -8.91 -0.22
C ASP A 105 8.12 -10.20 0.38
N GLN A 106 6.78 -10.34 0.35
CA GLN A 106 6.00 -11.46 0.93
C GLN A 106 4.69 -11.71 0.15
N PRO A 107 4.06 -12.90 0.27
CA PRO A 107 2.94 -13.33 -0.59
C PRO A 107 1.71 -12.42 -0.62
N LEU A 108 1.51 -11.58 0.39
CA LEU A 108 0.47 -10.55 0.41
C LEU A 108 1.05 -9.24 -0.15
N GLU A 109 1.19 -9.16 -1.47
CA GLU A 109 1.79 -8.01 -2.14
C GLU A 109 0.97 -6.72 -1.90
N HIS A 110 1.45 -5.84 -1.03
CA HIS A 110 0.88 -4.51 -0.75
C HIS A 110 1.91 -3.41 -1.08
N ALA A 111 1.42 -2.24 -1.51
CA ALA A 111 2.25 -1.07 -1.81
C ALA A 111 1.99 0.05 -0.81
N TYR A 112 3.05 0.55 -0.16
CA TYR A 112 2.99 1.64 0.80
C TYR A 112 3.65 2.90 0.25
N GLY A 113 2.98 4.04 0.43
CA GLY A 113 3.52 5.35 0.13
C GLY A 113 4.23 5.92 1.35
N VAL A 114 5.56 5.90 1.33
CA VAL A 114 6.42 6.26 2.46
C VAL A 114 7.10 7.61 2.22
N LEU A 115 7.04 8.49 3.20
CA LEU A 115 7.72 9.78 3.18
C LEU A 115 9.11 9.71 3.81
N GLY A 116 10.00 10.55 3.30
CA GLY A 116 11.25 10.88 3.97
C GLY A 116 11.05 11.70 5.24
N LEU A 117 12.08 11.77 6.08
CA LEU A 117 12.11 12.60 7.29
C LEU A 117 12.74 13.96 6.96
N VAL A 118 14.05 14.10 7.21
CA VAL A 118 14.84 15.31 6.89
C VAL A 118 15.03 15.47 5.39
N SER A 119 15.31 14.36 4.70
CA SER A 119 15.55 14.31 3.26
C SER A 119 14.57 13.33 2.60
N PRO A 120 14.31 13.48 1.29
CA PRO A 120 13.61 12.48 0.51
C PRO A 120 14.34 11.13 0.56
N ILE A 121 13.62 10.03 0.51
CA ILE A 121 14.21 8.69 0.56
C ILE A 121 15.19 8.47 -0.61
N GLU A 122 14.90 9.03 -1.79
CA GLU A 122 15.79 8.99 -2.97
C GLU A 122 17.18 9.57 -2.69
N GLU A 123 17.29 10.61 -1.88
CA GLU A 123 18.60 11.19 -1.50
C GLU A 123 19.36 10.30 -0.51
N ILE A 124 18.64 9.51 0.28
CA ILE A 124 19.21 8.62 1.31
C ILE A 124 19.74 7.33 0.69
N VAL A 125 18.96 6.72 -0.21
CA VAL A 125 19.27 5.40 -0.78
C VAL A 125 19.81 5.46 -2.21
N GLY A 126 19.80 6.64 -2.81
CA GLY A 126 20.18 6.87 -4.20
C GLY A 126 19.05 6.59 -5.20
N PRO A 127 19.26 6.96 -6.48
CA PRO A 127 18.22 6.92 -7.51
C PRO A 127 18.04 5.54 -8.18
N VAL A 128 18.88 4.56 -7.83
CA VAL A 128 18.89 3.25 -8.53
C VAL A 128 17.80 2.35 -7.96
N LEU A 129 16.84 2.01 -8.82
CA LEU A 129 15.69 1.17 -8.48
C LEU A 129 15.60 -0.07 -9.39
N PRO A 130 14.96 -1.16 -8.94
CA PRO A 130 14.43 -1.36 -7.59
C PRO A 130 15.54 -1.60 -6.57
N LEU A 131 15.31 -1.20 -5.33
CA LEU A 131 16.22 -1.41 -4.19
C LEU A 131 15.53 -2.24 -3.12
N LEU A 132 16.19 -3.30 -2.64
CA LEU A 132 15.69 -4.09 -1.52
C LEU A 132 16.22 -3.50 -0.21
N VAL A 133 15.33 -3.26 0.75
CA VAL A 133 15.67 -2.67 2.05
C VAL A 133 14.96 -3.42 3.18
N GLN A 134 15.63 -3.57 4.31
CA GLN A 134 14.98 -3.87 5.58
C GLN A 134 14.62 -2.55 6.27
N ALA A 135 13.37 -2.40 6.68
CA ALA A 135 12.84 -1.17 7.25
C ALA A 135 11.74 -1.47 8.28
N VAL A 136 11.43 -0.47 9.11
CA VAL A 136 10.20 -0.43 9.89
C VAL A 136 9.43 0.79 9.45
N LEU A 137 8.22 0.58 8.96
CA LEU A 137 7.29 1.64 8.58
C LEU A 137 6.43 2.00 9.79
N LEU A 138 6.30 3.30 10.07
CA LEU A 138 5.56 3.84 11.19
C LEU A 138 4.39 4.71 10.71
N PRO A 139 3.21 4.64 11.36
CA PRO A 139 2.21 5.68 11.21
C PRO A 139 2.69 6.99 11.86
N PHE A 140 2.46 8.09 11.17
CA PHE A 140 2.77 9.43 11.66
C PHE A 140 1.82 10.46 11.05
N GLU A 141 0.93 11.01 11.87
CA GLU A 141 -0.01 12.08 11.47
C GLU A 141 -0.79 11.77 10.18
N GLY A 142 -1.35 10.56 10.07
CA GLY A 142 -2.10 10.11 8.89
C GLY A 142 -1.25 9.78 7.66
N GLN A 143 0.07 9.71 7.81
CA GLN A 143 1.04 9.36 6.79
C GLN A 143 1.87 8.15 7.22
N ILE A 144 2.65 7.59 6.28
CA ILE A 144 3.63 6.54 6.57
C ILE A 144 5.03 7.11 6.44
N ILE A 145 5.85 6.90 7.46
CA ILE A 145 7.28 7.20 7.47
C ILE A 145 8.07 5.91 7.74
N TYR A 146 9.39 5.97 7.63
CA TYR A 146 10.27 4.95 8.18
C TYR A 146 10.81 5.40 9.54
N ASP A 147 11.30 4.46 10.35
CA ASP A 147 11.79 4.70 11.72
C ASP A 147 13.17 5.37 11.80
N SER A 148 13.53 6.22 10.83
CA SER A 148 14.85 6.83 10.62
C SER A 148 16.00 5.86 10.28
N LEU A 149 15.76 4.56 10.24
CA LEU A 149 16.77 3.54 9.91
C LEU A 149 16.34 2.70 8.70
N LEU A 150 17.13 2.77 7.63
CA LEU A 150 17.00 1.92 6.45
C LEU A 150 18.26 1.08 6.28
N GLN A 151 18.09 -0.22 6.07
CA GLN A 151 19.19 -1.14 5.80
C GLN A 151 19.06 -1.68 4.38
N PRO A 152 19.73 -1.08 3.39
CA PRO A 152 19.72 -1.58 2.02
C PRO A 152 20.52 -2.88 1.89
N TYR A 153 20.02 -3.79 1.05
CA TYR A 153 20.76 -4.98 0.66
C TYR A 153 21.64 -4.68 -0.56
N THR A 154 22.88 -5.15 -0.54
CA THR A 154 23.83 -5.01 -1.66
C THR A 154 23.52 -6.05 -2.75
N VAL A 155 22.39 -5.87 -3.44
CA VAL A 155 21.91 -6.78 -4.49
C VAL A 155 21.51 -5.98 -5.74
N THR A 156 21.79 -6.55 -6.91
CA THR A 156 21.39 -5.98 -8.21
C THR A 156 20.38 -6.91 -8.88
N PHE A 157 19.27 -6.35 -9.34
CA PHE A 157 18.21 -7.13 -9.98
C PHE A 157 18.35 -7.13 -11.50
N GLY A 158 18.32 -8.32 -12.10
CA GLY A 158 18.27 -8.48 -13.56
C GLY A 158 16.93 -8.06 -14.18
N ALA A 159 16.89 -7.94 -15.50
CA ALA A 159 15.73 -7.43 -16.25
C ALA A 159 14.41 -8.16 -15.94
N ASN A 160 14.45 -9.49 -15.78
CA ASN A 160 13.26 -10.29 -15.51
C ASN A 160 12.63 -9.94 -14.14
N ILE A 161 13.44 -9.81 -13.10
CA ILE A 161 12.95 -9.44 -11.76
C ILE A 161 12.40 -8.00 -11.78
N ARG A 162 13.12 -7.08 -12.43
CA ARG A 162 12.65 -5.69 -12.60
C ARG A 162 11.30 -5.62 -13.32
N HIS A 163 11.11 -6.40 -14.38
CA HIS A 163 9.84 -6.47 -15.09
C HIS A 163 8.73 -6.99 -14.18
N ARG A 164 8.97 -8.10 -13.46
CA ARG A 164 8.01 -8.67 -12.52
C ARG A 164 7.58 -7.67 -11.44
N LEU A 165 8.54 -7.01 -10.79
CA LEU A 165 8.25 -6.01 -9.75
C LEU A 165 7.44 -4.83 -10.27
N ASN A 166 7.72 -4.36 -11.49
CA ASN A 166 6.94 -3.30 -12.13
C ASN A 166 5.50 -3.73 -12.43
N GLU A 167 5.30 -4.96 -12.90
CA GLU A 167 3.95 -5.50 -13.14
C GLU A 167 3.19 -5.71 -11.83
N THR A 168 3.82 -6.30 -10.81
CA THR A 168 3.26 -6.41 -9.46
C THR A 168 2.81 -5.03 -8.92
N TYR A 169 3.70 -4.02 -8.97
CA TYR A 169 3.36 -2.67 -8.54
C TYR A 169 2.17 -2.08 -9.31
N ARG A 170 2.11 -2.26 -10.63
CA ARG A 170 0.97 -1.81 -11.46
C ARG A 170 -0.33 -2.50 -11.06
N THR A 171 -0.29 -3.82 -10.87
CA THR A 171 -1.45 -4.61 -10.45
C THR A 171 -1.97 -4.14 -9.10
N ILE A 172 -1.11 -3.96 -8.11
CA ILE A 172 -1.52 -3.47 -6.77
C ILE A 172 -2.06 -2.04 -6.87
N GLN A 173 -1.38 -1.16 -7.61
CA GLN A 173 -1.84 0.21 -7.80
C GLN A 173 -3.24 0.27 -8.43
N GLU A 174 -3.57 -0.69 -9.29
CA GLU A 174 -4.91 -0.82 -9.88
C GLU A 174 -5.90 -1.56 -8.97
N ARG A 175 -5.45 -2.50 -8.13
CA ARG A 175 -6.28 -3.31 -7.23
C ARG A 175 -6.58 -2.66 -5.89
N GLU A 176 -5.65 -1.97 -5.28
CA GLU A 176 -5.84 -1.44 -3.92
C GLU A 176 -5.46 0.03 -3.85
N GLY A 177 -4.77 0.53 -4.88
CA GLY A 177 -4.11 1.80 -4.80
C GLY A 177 -2.78 1.66 -4.07
N ILE A 178 -2.34 2.75 -3.46
CA ILE A 178 -1.13 2.77 -2.64
C ILE A 178 -1.58 3.16 -1.24
N THR A 179 -1.29 2.31 -0.25
CA THR A 179 -1.64 2.55 1.15
C THR A 179 -0.79 3.69 1.68
N THR A 180 -1.42 4.75 2.19
CA THR A 180 -0.73 5.95 2.71
C THR A 180 -0.91 6.17 4.20
N THR A 181 -1.58 5.26 4.91
CA THR A 181 -1.69 5.24 6.38
C THR A 181 -1.66 3.79 6.88
N LEU A 182 -1.08 3.56 8.07
CA LEU A 182 -1.08 2.25 8.73
C LEU A 182 -2.14 2.13 9.82
N GLU A 183 -2.69 3.25 10.27
CA GLU A 183 -3.70 3.25 11.31
C GLU A 183 -5.02 2.74 10.72
N PRO A 184 -5.74 1.83 11.42
CA PRO A 184 -7.07 1.44 11.01
C PRO A 184 -7.94 2.68 10.95
N THR A 185 -8.64 2.84 9.83
CA THR A 185 -9.50 3.98 9.59
C THR A 185 -10.70 3.91 10.53
N ASN A 186 -10.60 4.51 11.72
CA ASN A 186 -11.74 4.70 12.65
C ASN A 186 -12.71 5.79 12.17
N VAL A 187 -12.52 6.31 10.95
CA VAL A 187 -13.47 7.21 10.32
C VAL A 187 -14.68 6.38 9.90
N PRO A 188 -15.92 6.75 10.31
CA PRO A 188 -17.11 6.10 9.78
C PRO A 188 -17.05 6.12 8.24
N ILE A 189 -17.25 4.95 7.63
CA ILE A 189 -17.11 4.76 6.19
C ILE A 189 -17.95 5.81 5.46
N ASN A 190 -17.31 6.83 4.89
CA ASN A 190 -18.00 7.79 4.04
C ASN A 190 -18.25 7.11 2.69
N LEU A 191 -19.45 6.55 2.53
CA LEU A 191 -19.81 5.80 1.32
C LEU A 191 -19.68 6.63 0.03
N ASN A 192 -19.77 7.97 0.10
CA ASN A 192 -19.56 8.82 -1.07
C ASN A 192 -18.08 8.90 -1.47
N GLU A 193 -17.18 8.94 -0.49
CA GLU A 193 -15.74 8.90 -0.74
C GLU A 193 -15.29 7.52 -1.24
N VAL A 194 -15.84 6.45 -0.65
CA VAL A 194 -15.64 5.08 -1.15
C VAL A 194 -16.15 4.95 -2.60
N ARG A 195 -17.34 5.46 -2.92
CA ARG A 195 -17.83 5.48 -4.31
C ARG A 195 -16.89 6.24 -5.24
N GLY A 196 -16.39 7.41 -4.83
CA GLY A 196 -15.46 8.21 -5.62
C GLY A 196 -14.15 7.48 -5.91
N THR A 197 -13.57 6.83 -4.90
CA THR A 197 -12.33 6.04 -5.06
C THR A 197 -12.55 4.80 -5.94
N VAL A 198 -13.66 4.08 -5.75
CA VAL A 198 -14.04 2.94 -6.60
C VAL A 198 -14.27 3.36 -8.05
N LEU A 199 -14.95 4.48 -8.29
CA LEU A 199 -15.17 5.01 -9.64
C LEU A 199 -13.85 5.37 -10.33
N ALA A 200 -12.95 6.06 -9.64
CA ALA A 200 -11.64 6.41 -10.19
C ALA A 200 -10.79 5.18 -10.53
N ARG A 201 -10.88 4.12 -9.69
CA ARG A 201 -10.22 2.83 -9.93
C ARG A 201 -10.82 2.09 -11.13
N ASN A 202 -12.15 1.99 -11.20
CA ASN A 202 -12.87 1.36 -12.31
C ASN A 202 -12.54 2.06 -13.65
N ALA A 203 -12.47 3.40 -13.67
CA ALA A 203 -12.10 4.14 -14.87
C ALA A 203 -10.71 3.75 -15.40
N LYS A 204 -9.72 3.56 -14.52
CA LYS A 204 -8.37 3.10 -14.92
C LYS A 204 -8.41 1.70 -15.50
N ILE A 205 -9.13 0.78 -14.86
CA ILE A 205 -9.29 -0.62 -15.30
C ILE A 205 -9.97 -0.67 -16.67
N LEU A 206 -11.05 0.08 -16.85
CA LEU A 206 -11.79 0.15 -18.11
C LEU A 206 -10.92 0.73 -19.23
N ASN A 207 -10.09 1.74 -18.96
CA ASN A 207 -9.15 2.27 -19.94
C ASN A 207 -8.05 1.26 -20.30
N ALA A 208 -7.57 0.48 -19.34
CA ALA A 208 -6.65 -0.63 -19.62
C ALA A 208 -7.32 -1.72 -20.48
N PHE A 209 -8.58 -2.06 -20.17
CA PHE A 209 -9.37 -3.02 -20.94
C PHE A 209 -9.62 -2.54 -22.38
N ARG A 210 -10.00 -1.28 -22.58
CA ARG A 210 -10.16 -0.68 -23.92
C ARG A 210 -8.89 -0.83 -24.76
N ARG A 211 -7.72 -0.54 -24.18
CA ARG A 211 -6.41 -0.69 -24.86
C ARG A 211 -6.10 -2.15 -25.19
N ASP A 212 -6.44 -3.09 -24.32
CA ASP A 212 -6.27 -4.52 -24.60
C ASP A 212 -7.17 -4.99 -25.75
N LEU A 213 -8.45 -4.59 -25.76
CA LEU A 213 -9.37 -4.91 -26.84
C LEU A 213 -8.89 -4.34 -28.19
N ALA A 214 -8.46 -3.09 -28.22
CA ALA A 214 -7.92 -2.46 -29.42
C ALA A 214 -6.66 -3.17 -29.93
N ARG A 215 -5.74 -3.56 -29.03
CA ARG A 215 -4.54 -4.32 -29.38
C ARG A 215 -4.86 -5.68 -30.02
N ARG A 216 -6.00 -6.28 -29.66
CA ARG A 216 -6.49 -7.54 -30.24
C ARG A 216 -7.25 -7.35 -31.57
N GLY A 217 -7.23 -6.14 -32.14
CA GLY A 217 -7.79 -5.86 -33.47
C GLY A 217 -9.30 -5.63 -33.49
N LEU A 218 -9.93 -5.35 -32.35
CA LEU A 218 -11.35 -4.98 -32.33
C LEU A 218 -11.55 -3.55 -32.86
N SER A 219 -12.64 -3.33 -33.59
CA SER A 219 -13.04 -1.99 -34.03
C SER A 219 -13.40 -1.10 -32.84
N THR A 220 -13.24 0.21 -33.01
CA THR A 220 -13.55 1.20 -31.97
C THR A 220 -14.96 1.04 -31.40
N ASN A 221 -15.96 0.77 -32.25
CA ASN A 221 -17.34 0.54 -31.81
C ASN A 221 -17.47 -0.70 -30.90
N MET A 222 -16.78 -1.80 -31.22
CA MET A 222 -16.81 -3.00 -30.38
C MET A 222 -16.02 -2.79 -29.07
N VAL A 223 -14.91 -2.06 -29.12
CA VAL A 223 -14.13 -1.70 -27.94
C VAL A 223 -15.00 -0.94 -26.95
N GLU A 224 -15.68 0.11 -27.40
CA GLU A 224 -16.56 0.90 -26.53
C GLU A 224 -17.78 0.10 -26.08
N GLN A 225 -18.42 -0.69 -26.94
CA GLN A 225 -19.54 -1.53 -26.54
C GLN A 225 -19.17 -2.49 -25.40
N HIS A 226 -18.03 -3.18 -25.51
CA HIS A 226 -17.59 -4.11 -24.47
C HIS A 226 -17.22 -3.38 -23.18
N ALA A 227 -16.51 -2.24 -23.26
CA ALA A 227 -16.17 -1.44 -22.09
C ALA A 227 -17.42 -0.89 -21.38
N SER A 228 -18.39 -0.35 -22.13
CA SER A 228 -19.64 0.18 -21.60
C SER A 228 -20.51 -0.90 -20.95
N ASN A 229 -20.52 -2.14 -21.46
CA ASN A 229 -21.24 -3.24 -20.82
C ASN A 229 -20.67 -3.56 -19.42
N ILE A 230 -19.34 -3.55 -19.29
CA ILE A 230 -18.66 -3.78 -18.01
C ILE A 230 -18.81 -2.58 -17.07
N GLU A 231 -18.77 -1.37 -17.61
CA GLU A 231 -19.03 -0.14 -16.86
C GLU A 231 -20.44 -0.11 -16.29
N ASN A 232 -21.45 -0.49 -17.10
CA ASN A 232 -22.84 -0.61 -16.66
C ASN A 232 -22.99 -1.63 -15.52
N PHE A 233 -22.29 -2.77 -15.60
CA PHE A 233 -22.25 -3.73 -14.50
C PHE A 233 -21.65 -3.10 -13.24
N ALA A 234 -20.50 -2.46 -13.34
CA ALA A 234 -19.85 -1.82 -12.19
C ALA A 234 -20.76 -0.76 -11.54
N GLN A 235 -21.38 0.10 -12.35
CA GLN A 235 -22.19 1.20 -11.85
C GLN A 235 -23.54 0.76 -11.30
N LYS A 236 -24.25 -0.14 -12.00
CA LYS A 236 -25.61 -0.54 -11.62
C LYS A 236 -25.65 -1.66 -10.60
N TRP A 237 -24.62 -2.50 -10.54
CA TRP A 237 -24.59 -3.67 -9.66
C TRP A 237 -23.60 -3.52 -8.50
N LEU A 238 -22.31 -3.31 -8.79
CA LEU A 238 -21.26 -3.35 -7.77
C LEU A 238 -21.26 -2.12 -6.86
N LEU A 239 -21.55 -0.93 -7.40
CA LEU A 239 -21.67 0.30 -6.61
C LEU A 239 -22.98 0.39 -5.80
N ALA A 240 -23.98 -0.40 -6.18
CA ALA A 240 -25.29 -0.43 -5.51
C ALA A 240 -25.31 -1.36 -4.28
N GLN A 241 -24.23 -2.10 -4.02
CA GLN A 241 -24.07 -2.94 -2.83
C GLN A 241 -23.94 -2.09 -1.56
N ASP A 242 -24.27 -2.67 -0.40
CA ASP A 242 -24.18 -2.01 0.91
C ASP A 242 -22.79 -1.39 1.16
N ILE A 243 -21.75 -2.11 0.75
CA ILE A 243 -20.39 -1.59 0.61
C ILE A 243 -20.07 -1.54 -0.89
N PRO A 244 -19.90 -0.35 -1.49
CA PRO A 244 -19.58 -0.21 -2.90
C PRO A 244 -18.31 -0.98 -3.26
N ARG A 245 -18.39 -1.87 -4.24
CA ARG A 245 -17.26 -2.71 -4.69
C ARG A 245 -16.75 -2.30 -6.07
N GLY A 246 -15.45 -2.50 -6.31
CA GLY A 246 -14.81 -2.27 -7.60
C GLY A 246 -14.81 -3.50 -8.51
N LEU A 247 -14.41 -3.30 -9.76
CA LEU A 247 -14.38 -4.35 -10.78
C LEU A 247 -13.45 -5.54 -10.45
N LEU A 248 -12.40 -5.33 -9.64
CA LEU A 248 -11.50 -6.44 -9.25
C LEU A 248 -11.96 -7.13 -7.96
N ASP A 249 -13.00 -6.60 -7.30
CA ASP A 249 -13.60 -7.16 -6.08
C ASP A 249 -14.93 -7.89 -6.40
N MET A 250 -15.21 -8.08 -7.71
CA MET A 250 -16.39 -8.80 -8.20
C MET A 250 -16.27 -10.29 -7.88
N LYS A 251 -17.36 -10.89 -7.43
CA LYS A 251 -17.45 -12.33 -7.13
C LYS A 251 -18.18 -13.06 -8.24
N LEU A 252 -18.04 -14.38 -8.27
CA LEU A 252 -18.81 -15.24 -9.18
C LEU A 252 -20.32 -14.98 -9.07
N ALA A 253 -20.84 -14.88 -7.85
CA ALA A 253 -22.27 -14.60 -7.61
C ALA A 253 -22.73 -13.29 -8.24
N ASP A 254 -21.90 -12.24 -8.21
CA ASP A 254 -22.23 -10.94 -8.83
C ASP A 254 -22.40 -11.08 -10.34
N VAL A 255 -21.48 -11.82 -10.99
CA VAL A 255 -21.50 -12.06 -12.44
C VAL A 255 -22.70 -12.92 -12.83
N GLN A 256 -22.98 -13.97 -12.07
CA GLN A 256 -24.12 -14.87 -12.29
C GLN A 256 -25.44 -14.11 -12.22
N THR A 257 -25.72 -13.45 -11.09
CA THR A 257 -27.00 -12.76 -10.89
C THR A 257 -27.19 -11.61 -11.89
N TYR A 258 -26.12 -10.89 -12.22
CA TYR A 258 -26.23 -9.81 -13.20
C TYR A 258 -26.54 -10.31 -14.61
N LEU A 259 -25.90 -11.40 -15.06
CA LEU A 259 -26.13 -11.97 -16.39
C LEU A 259 -27.47 -12.71 -16.51
N ASP A 260 -27.97 -13.28 -15.43
CA ASP A 260 -29.29 -13.92 -15.37
C ASP A 260 -30.44 -12.90 -15.36
N SER A 261 -30.15 -11.62 -15.06
CA SER A 261 -31.16 -10.56 -15.08
C SER A 261 -31.65 -10.27 -16.52
N PRO A 262 -32.97 -10.00 -16.71
CA PRO A 262 -33.53 -9.74 -18.04
C PRO A 262 -32.78 -8.65 -18.80
N GLY A 263 -32.42 -8.93 -20.06
CA GLY A 263 -31.72 -7.99 -20.93
C GLY A 263 -30.19 -7.99 -20.82
N ASN A 264 -29.60 -8.62 -19.79
CA ASN A 264 -28.15 -8.62 -19.58
C ASN A 264 -27.44 -9.84 -20.20
N LYS A 265 -28.17 -10.89 -20.60
CA LYS A 265 -27.57 -12.11 -21.17
C LYS A 265 -26.71 -11.84 -22.41
N ALA A 266 -27.09 -10.84 -23.22
CA ALA A 266 -26.32 -10.39 -24.38
C ALA A 266 -24.91 -9.85 -24.02
N ASN A 267 -24.68 -9.49 -22.75
CA ASN A 267 -23.39 -8.99 -22.27
C ASN A 267 -22.37 -10.11 -22.01
N THR A 268 -22.75 -11.38 -22.10
CA THR A 268 -21.89 -12.54 -21.81
C THR A 268 -20.53 -12.47 -22.52
N THR A 269 -20.50 -12.05 -23.79
CA THR A 269 -19.25 -11.90 -24.55
C THR A 269 -18.35 -10.81 -23.98
N SER A 270 -18.91 -9.69 -23.50
CA SER A 270 -18.15 -8.64 -22.83
C SER A 270 -17.50 -9.16 -21.55
N PHE A 271 -18.24 -9.93 -20.74
CA PHE A 271 -17.71 -10.55 -19.52
C PHE A 271 -16.63 -11.59 -19.80
N LYS A 272 -16.81 -12.44 -20.83
CA LYS A 272 -15.77 -13.38 -21.28
C LYS A 272 -14.46 -12.67 -21.61
N ARG A 273 -14.54 -11.59 -22.40
CA ARG A 273 -13.38 -10.78 -22.77
C ARG A 273 -12.75 -10.10 -21.55
N PHE A 274 -13.57 -9.58 -20.64
CA PHE A 274 -13.11 -8.88 -19.46
C PHE A 274 -12.41 -9.82 -18.47
N VAL A 275 -13.03 -10.95 -18.11
CA VAL A 275 -12.41 -11.94 -17.22
C VAL A 275 -11.11 -12.48 -17.81
N ARG A 276 -11.07 -12.75 -19.12
CA ARG A 276 -9.82 -13.13 -19.80
C ARG A 276 -8.75 -12.04 -19.67
N PHE A 277 -9.11 -10.78 -19.91
CA PHE A 277 -8.20 -9.64 -19.73
C PHE A 277 -7.65 -9.58 -18.30
N LEU A 278 -8.49 -9.78 -17.28
CA LEU A 278 -8.05 -9.76 -15.88
C LEU A 278 -7.05 -10.89 -15.59
N ILE A 279 -7.32 -12.10 -16.08
CA ILE A 279 -6.44 -13.28 -15.92
C ILE A 279 -5.10 -13.08 -16.63
N GLU A 280 -5.13 -12.77 -17.93
CA GLU A 280 -3.93 -12.66 -18.76
C GLU A 280 -3.01 -11.52 -18.32
N THR A 281 -3.53 -10.58 -17.52
CA THR A 281 -2.77 -9.45 -17.01
C THR A 281 -2.53 -9.50 -15.50
N GLY A 282 -2.90 -10.60 -14.83
CA GLY A 282 -2.67 -10.79 -13.40
C GLY A 282 -3.40 -9.79 -12.50
N ARG A 283 -4.50 -9.17 -12.97
CA ARG A 283 -5.27 -8.15 -12.22
C ARG A 283 -6.20 -8.72 -11.16
N VAL A 284 -6.49 -10.02 -11.25
CA VAL A 284 -7.32 -10.77 -10.30
C VAL A 284 -6.59 -12.06 -9.94
N ASP A 285 -6.72 -12.49 -8.69
CA ASP A 285 -6.19 -13.77 -8.22
C ASP A 285 -6.73 -14.93 -9.06
N TYR A 286 -5.86 -15.89 -9.38
CA TYR A 286 -6.23 -17.07 -10.14
C TYR A 286 -7.38 -17.83 -9.47
N GLU A 287 -7.38 -17.95 -8.14
CA GLU A 287 -8.45 -18.65 -7.39
C GLU A 287 -9.80 -17.95 -7.52
N GLN A 288 -9.81 -16.62 -7.62
CA GLN A 288 -11.04 -15.85 -7.82
C GLN A 288 -11.48 -15.87 -9.29
N ALA A 289 -10.53 -15.86 -10.22
CA ALA A 289 -10.82 -15.70 -11.65
C ALA A 289 -11.25 -17.01 -12.33
N VAL A 290 -10.74 -18.16 -11.90
CA VAL A 290 -11.06 -19.47 -12.48
C VAL A 290 -12.55 -19.80 -12.44
N PRO A 291 -13.25 -19.70 -11.29
CA PRO A 291 -14.68 -19.97 -11.23
C PRO A 291 -15.50 -19.08 -12.16
N MET A 292 -15.13 -17.80 -12.29
CA MET A 292 -15.79 -16.86 -13.21
C MET A 292 -15.58 -17.24 -14.67
N ARG A 293 -14.34 -17.60 -15.04
CA ARG A 293 -14.01 -18.05 -16.40
C ARG A 293 -14.82 -19.30 -16.75
N ASP A 294 -14.83 -20.29 -15.87
CA ASP A 294 -15.45 -21.58 -16.11
C ASP A 294 -16.97 -21.44 -16.22
N PHE A 295 -17.60 -20.64 -15.36
CA PHE A 295 -19.01 -20.26 -15.50
C PHE A 295 -19.28 -19.65 -16.88
N LEU A 296 -18.53 -18.62 -17.26
CA LEU A 296 -18.75 -17.90 -18.50
C LEU A 296 -18.60 -18.81 -19.74
N GLN A 297 -17.69 -19.79 -19.74
CA GLN A 297 -17.55 -20.76 -20.85
C GLN A 297 -18.85 -21.54 -21.13
N HIS A 298 -19.63 -21.85 -20.09
CA HIS A 298 -20.86 -22.62 -20.19
C HIS A 298 -22.10 -21.76 -20.47
N VAL A 299 -22.03 -20.44 -20.25
CA VAL A 299 -23.10 -19.52 -20.63
C VAL A 299 -23.12 -19.35 -22.15
N ARG A 300 -24.18 -19.86 -22.78
CA ARG A 300 -24.51 -19.58 -24.19
C ARG A 300 -25.02 -18.14 -24.31
N ALA A 301 -24.31 -17.34 -25.10
CA ALA A 301 -24.70 -15.99 -25.47
C ALA A 301 -25.97 -16.01 -26.33
#